data_AF-O31086-F1
#
_entry.id   AF-O31086-F1
#
_cell.length_a   1.000
_cell.length_b   1.000
_cell.length_c   1.000
_cell.angle_alpha   90.00
_cell.angle_beta   90.00
_cell.angle_gamma   90.00
#
_symmetry.space_group_name_H-M   'P 1'
#
loop_
_entity.id
_entity.type
_entity.pdbx_description
1 polymer ?
#
loop_
_entity_poly.entity_id
_entity_poly.type
_entity_poly.pdbx_seq_one_letter_code
_entity_poly.pdbx_strand_id
1 'polypeptide(L)' 'PQAKQIGQIGSVALSMLGDDGELGMVIFSSRDTQHYQQGMGTVMLNQLARMLPELLERWIERA' A
#
# COMPACT_ATOMS: atom_id res chain seq x y z
N PRO A 1 -29.47 4.23 -7.16
CA PRO A 1 -28.17 4.70 -6.62
C PRO A 1 -27.33 3.51 -6.12
N GLN A 2 -26.70 2.79 -7.05
CA GLN A 2 -25.77 1.71 -6.77
C GLN A 2 -24.40 2.32 -6.46
N ALA A 3 -24.25 2.89 -5.27
CA ALA A 3 -22.94 3.06 -4.67
C ALA A 3 -22.48 1.65 -4.27
N LYS A 4 -21.79 1.01 -5.21
CA LYS A 4 -21.00 -0.22 -5.06
C LYS A 4 -20.56 -0.35 -3.61
N GLN A 5 -21.11 -1.34 -2.93
CA GLN A 5 -20.78 -1.75 -1.57
C GLN A 5 -19.25 -1.76 -1.44
N ILE A 6 -18.68 -0.67 -0.91
CA ILE A 6 -17.27 -0.62 -0.55
C ILE A 6 -17.19 -1.63 0.57
N GLY A 7 -16.64 -2.82 0.27
CA GLY A 7 -16.46 -3.86 1.28
C GLY A 7 -15.80 -3.21 2.49
N GLN A 8 -16.38 -3.38 3.67
CA GLN A 8 -15.97 -2.67 4.88
C GLN A 8 -14.45 -2.82 5.06
N ILE A 9 -13.75 -1.68 5.14
CA ILE A 9 -12.32 -1.65 5.41
C ILE A 9 -12.14 -1.96 6.89
N GLY A 10 -11.50 -3.08 7.20
CA GLY A 10 -11.25 -3.52 8.57
C GLY A 10 -9.97 -2.93 9.15
N SER A 11 -8.88 -2.94 8.38
CA SER A 11 -7.59 -2.35 8.77
C SER A 11 -6.83 -1.79 7.56
N VAL A 12 -5.91 -0.87 7.82
CA VAL A 12 -5.05 -0.23 6.80
C VAL A 12 -3.61 -0.15 7.26
N ALA A 13 -2.67 -0.28 6.31
CA ALA A 13 -1.28 0.13 6.47
C ALA A 13 -0.98 1.27 5.48
N LEU A 14 -0.38 2.33 5.99
CA LEU A 14 0.01 3.52 5.23
C LEU A 14 1.54 3.56 5.15
N SER A 15 2.06 3.66 3.93
CA SER A 15 3.50 3.72 3.67
C SER A 15 3.81 4.86 2.71
N MET A 16 4.88 5.61 2.99
CA MET A 16 5.40 6.59 2.04
C MET A 16 5.95 5.87 0.80
N LEU A 17 5.72 6.44 -0.37
CA LEU A 17 6.23 5.93 -1.64
C LEU A 17 7.51 6.69 -2.01
N GLY A 18 8.57 5.95 -2.30
CA GLY A 18 9.91 6.52 -2.44
C GLY A 18 10.67 6.56 -1.10
N ASP A 19 11.90 7.06 -1.15
CA ASP A 19 12.78 7.06 0.03
C ASP A 19 12.39 8.16 1.03
N ASP A 20 11.91 9.31 0.53
CA ASP A 20 11.52 10.48 1.31
C ASP A 20 10.02 10.81 1.18
N GLY A 21 9.24 9.95 0.52
CA GLY A 21 7.81 10.14 0.29
C GLY A 21 7.48 11.12 -0.85
N GLU A 22 8.48 11.47 -1.65
CA GLU A 22 8.41 12.38 -2.78
C GLU A 22 7.47 11.90 -3.89
N LEU A 23 7.21 10.59 -3.95
CA LEU A 23 6.31 9.97 -4.92
C LEU A 23 4.88 9.80 -4.38
N GLY A 24 4.63 10.17 -3.12
CA GLY A 24 3.32 10.12 -2.48
C GLY A 24 3.18 8.99 -1.45
N MET A 25 2.05 8.29 -1.48
CA MET A 25 1.66 7.31 -0.48
C MET A 25 1.02 6.06 -1.10
N VAL A 26 1.31 4.90 -0.53
CA VAL A 26 0.63 3.62 -0.82
C VAL A 26 -0.23 3.21 0.37
N ILE A 27 -1.46 2.81 0.08
CA ILE A 27 -2.43 2.32 1.08
C ILE A 27 -2.66 0.84 0.83
N PHE A 28 -2.30 0.01 1.80
CA PHE A 28 -2.69 -1.40 1.83
C PHE A 28 -3.94 -1.53 2.70
N SER A 29 -5.00 -2.14 2.17
CA SER A 29 -6.27 -2.31 2.90
C SER A 29 -6.63 -3.79 3.05
N SER A 30 -7.25 -4.13 4.18
CA SER A 30 -7.75 -5.46 4.48
C SER A 30 -9.16 -5.35 5.03
N ARG A 31 -10.00 -6.37 4.79
CA ARG A 31 -11.33 -6.48 5.43
C ARG A 31 -11.24 -7.00 6.86
N ASP A 32 -10.13 -7.64 7.20
CA ASP A 32 -9.84 -8.10 8.56
C ASP A 32 -9.34 -6.92 9.40
N THR A 33 -9.98 -6.71 10.56
CA THR A 33 -9.67 -5.60 11.48
C THR A 33 -8.35 -5.78 12.22
N GLN A 34 -7.79 -6.99 12.22
CA GLN A 34 -6.55 -7.32 12.94
C GLN A 34 -5.37 -7.60 12.01
N HIS A 35 -5.54 -7.44 10.70
CA HIS A 35 -4.52 -7.81 9.73
C HIS A 35 -3.32 -6.86 9.73
N TYR A 36 -3.58 -5.55 9.64
CA TYR A 36 -2.53 -4.54 9.69
C TYR A 36 -2.52 -3.90 11.08
N GLN A 37 -1.50 -4.26 11.87
CA GLN A 37 -1.26 -3.68 13.18
C GLN A 37 0.07 -2.93 13.18
N GLN A 38 0.11 -1.79 13.86
CA GLN A 38 1.34 -1.02 13.96
C GLN A 38 2.41 -1.87 14.67
N GLY A 39 3.59 -1.99 14.05
CA GLY A 39 4.71 -2.78 14.59
C GLY A 39 4.64 -4.29 14.32
N MET A 40 3.54 -4.82 13.75
CA MET A 40 3.39 -6.25 13.44
C MET A 40 2.84 -6.44 12.02
N GLY A 41 3.52 -7.24 11.19
CA GLY A 41 3.04 -7.57 9.83
C GLY A 41 3.14 -6.45 8.79
N THR A 42 3.55 -5.23 9.17
CA THR A 42 3.63 -4.07 8.27
C THR A 42 5.05 -3.76 7.77
N VAL A 43 6.10 -4.38 8.33
CA VAL A 43 7.51 -4.16 7.92
C VAL A 43 7.72 -4.49 6.45
N MET A 44 7.20 -5.63 5.98
CA MET A 44 7.33 -6.03 4.57
C MET A 44 6.60 -5.06 3.64
N LEU A 45 5.44 -4.54 4.06
CA LEU A 45 4.68 -3.56 3.26
C LEU A 45 5.44 -2.25 3.12
N ASN A 46 6.10 -1.80 4.18
CA ASN A 46 7.00 -0.64 4.12
C ASN A 46 8.18 -0.88 3.17
N GLN A 47 8.78 -2.07 3.20
CA GLN A 47 9.86 -2.40 2.27
C GLN A 47 9.37 -2.47 0.82
N LEU A 48 8.19 -3.04 0.58
CA LEU A 48 7.56 -3.05 -0.73
C LEU A 48 7.29 -1.62 -1.22
N ALA A 49 6.78 -0.74 -0.38
CA ALA A 49 6.54 0.66 -0.74
C ALA A 49 7.81 1.39 -1.19
N ARG A 50 8.99 1.05 -0.64
CA ARG A 50 10.28 1.59 -1.08
C ARG A 50 10.75 1.02 -2.41
N MET A 51 10.49 -0.26 -2.68
CA MET A 51 10.93 -0.93 -3.90
C MET A 51 9.98 -0.73 -5.09
N LEU A 52 8.70 -0.45 -4.83
CA LEU A 52 7.66 -0.30 -5.84
C LEU A 52 7.98 0.73 -6.94
N PRO A 53 8.51 1.93 -6.64
CA PRO A 53 8.83 2.93 -7.65
C PRO A 53 9.75 2.40 -8.76
N GLU A 54 10.90 1.83 -8.38
CA GLU A 54 11.88 1.30 -9.32
C GLU A 54 11.30 0.15 -10.15
N LEU A 55 10.49 -0.72 -9.52
CA LEU A 55 9.84 -1.82 -10.24
C LEU A 55 8.80 -1.32 -11.25
N LEU A 56 8.04 -0.28 -10.90
CA LEU A 56 7.05 0.32 -11.80
C LEU A 56 7.71 1.05 -12.96
N GLU A 57 8.77 1.81 -12.71
CA GLU A 57 9.54 2.50 -13.75
C GLU A 57 10.06 1.49 -14.78
N ARG A 58 10.73 0.43 -14.31
CA ARG A 58 11.24 -0.65 -15.18
C ARG A 58 10.15 -1.41 -15.92
N TRP A 59 8.93 -1.49 -15.36
CA TRP A 59 7.81 -2.14 -16.03
C TRP A 59 7.24 -1.24 -17.15
N ILE A 60 7.10 0.05 -16.90
CA ILE A 60 6.61 1.04 -17.88
C ILE A 60 7.59 1.14 -19.05
N GLU A 61 8.90 1.20 -18.80
CA GLU A 61 9.92 1.29 -19.87
C GLU A 61 9.96 0.06 -20.79
N ARG A 62 9.41 -1.07 -20.36
CA ARG A 62 9.32 -2.31 -21.14
C ARG A 62 8.04 -2.42 -21.96
N ALA A 63 7.02 -1.62 -21.67
CA ALA A 63 5.71 -1.64 -22.32
C ALA A 63 5.68 -0.71 -23.55
#